data_AF-A0A6C0IIG1-F1
#
_entry.id   AF-A0A6C0IIG1-F1
#
_cell.length_a   1.000
_cell.length_b   1.000
_cell.length_c   1.000
_cell.angle_alpha   90.00
_cell.angle_beta   90.00
_cell.angle_gamma   90.00
#
_symmetry.space_group_name_H-M   'P 1'
#
loop_
_entity.id
_entity.type
_entity.pdbx_description
1 polymer ?
#
loop_
_entity_poly.entity_id
_entity_poly.type
_entity_poly.pdbx_seq_one_letter_code
_entity_poly.pdbx_strand_id
1 'polypeptide(L)'
;MPRIRNSCPPGIICITPSVIAIICVIITFFLLFYVFVIQKQHTEIPLSMQTKYLEKAMEKQQQQQQPSVQVKVVENNGGDSRYSRAPKPTRDWLTPSVDLDGSIYAVPRIATQGLPEAYQSMGIVKTESGELLPLYGRRIASRSDRFNYYTRTDTNNPLPLPITYKKRDCQDNVGCDELFDGDQVTIIPTKQNGSVTVYRFNGPTYIPGLI
;
A
#
# COMPACT_ATOMS: atom_id res chain seq x y z
N MET A 1 34.39 -54.69 -30.32
CA MET A 1 33.58 -53.45 -30.33
C MET A 1 32.78 -53.41 -31.64
N PRO A 2 31.46 -53.63 -31.64
CA PRO A 2 30.69 -53.66 -32.88
C PRO A 2 30.44 -52.23 -33.36
N ARG A 3 30.82 -51.92 -34.60
CA ARG A 3 30.39 -50.69 -35.29
C ARG A 3 28.94 -50.87 -35.71
N ILE A 4 28.04 -50.12 -35.09
CA ILE A 4 26.62 -50.06 -35.45
C ILE A 4 26.53 -49.44 -36.85
N ARG A 5 26.00 -50.21 -37.82
CA ARG A 5 25.72 -49.70 -39.18
C ARG A 5 24.36 -49.02 -39.20
N ASN A 6 24.32 -47.78 -39.66
CA ASN A 6 23.13 -46.94 -39.73
C ASN A 6 22.37 -47.12 -41.05
N SER A 7 21.85 -48.31 -41.33
CA SER A 7 20.93 -48.51 -42.48
C SER A 7 19.73 -49.31 -42.03
N CYS A 8 18.55 -48.70 -42.11
CA CYS A 8 17.28 -49.39 -41.91
C CYS A 8 16.73 -49.91 -43.25
N PRO A 9 15.88 -50.95 -43.21
CA PRO A 9 15.12 -51.41 -44.38
C PRO A 9 14.19 -50.31 -44.94
N PRO A 10 13.89 -50.32 -46.24
CA PRO A 10 13.03 -49.33 -46.88
C PRO A 10 11.60 -49.40 -46.33
N GLY A 11 11.05 -48.25 -45.92
CA GLY A 11 9.67 -48.12 -45.44
C GLY A 11 9.51 -47.74 -43.96
N ILE A 12 10.59 -47.61 -43.19
CA ILE A 12 10.56 -47.23 -41.77
C ILE A 12 11.46 -46.01 -41.54
N ILE A 13 10.95 -44.98 -40.85
CA ILE A 13 11.73 -43.77 -40.53
C ILE A 13 12.79 -44.12 -39.48
N CYS A 14 14.06 -44.08 -39.87
CA CYS A 14 15.17 -44.27 -38.93
C CYS A 14 15.32 -43.05 -38.01
N ILE A 15 15.20 -43.27 -36.70
CA ILE A 15 15.60 -42.31 -35.68
C ILE A 15 17.13 -42.34 -35.59
N THR A 16 17.78 -41.68 -36.55
CA THR A 16 19.22 -41.39 -36.50
C THR A 16 19.45 -40.12 -35.70
N PRO A 17 20.61 -39.96 -35.04
CA PRO A 17 20.91 -38.75 -34.26
C PRO A 17 20.83 -37.46 -35.10
N SER A 18 21.04 -37.54 -36.42
CA SER A 18 20.84 -36.43 -37.36
C SER A 18 19.37 -36.04 -37.55
N VAL A 19 18.45 -37.01 -37.62
CA VAL A 19 17.00 -36.75 -37.75
C VAL A 19 16.43 -36.16 -36.47
N ILE A 20 16.88 -36.63 -35.29
CA ILE A 20 16.50 -36.05 -34.00
C ILE A 20 16.94 -34.58 -33.92
N ALA A 21 18.17 -34.26 -34.34
CA ALA A 21 18.67 -32.88 -34.33
C ALA A 21 17.81 -31.93 -35.18
N ILE A 22 17.35 -32.38 -36.36
CA ILE A 22 16.49 -31.59 -37.24
C ILE A 22 15.12 -31.34 -36.60
N ILE A 23 14.52 -32.36 -35.98
CA ILE A 23 13.23 -32.22 -35.28
C ILE A 23 13.35 -31.23 -34.11
N CYS A 24 14.44 -31.28 -33.34
CA CYS A 24 14.68 -30.34 -32.25
C CYS A 24 14.78 -28.89 -32.76
N VAL A 25 15.48 -28.64 -33.86
CA VAL A 25 15.58 -27.29 -34.46
C VAL A 25 14.21 -26.77 -34.88
N ILE A 26 13.40 -27.60 -35.52
CA ILE A 26 12.03 -27.24 -35.95
C ILE A 26 11.17 -26.89 -34.73
N ILE A 27 11.19 -27.70 -33.67
CA ILE A 27 10.43 -27.44 -32.44
C ILE A 27 10.86 -26.13 -31.78
N THR A 28 12.16 -25.86 -31.70
CA THR A 28 12.65 -24.59 -31.12
C THR A 28 12.21 -23.37 -31.92
N PHE A 29 12.18 -23.46 -33.25
CA PHE A 29 11.70 -22.39 -34.11
C PHE A 29 10.20 -22.11 -33.91
N PHE A 30 9.38 -23.15 -33.82
CA PHE A 30 7.94 -23.00 -33.54
C PHE A 30 7.67 -22.41 -32.15
N LEU A 31 8.44 -22.79 -31.12
CA LEU A 31 8.32 -22.20 -29.78
C LEU A 31 8.70 -20.72 -29.76
N LEU A 32 9.79 -20.33 -30.45
CA LEU A 32 10.18 -18.91 -30.55
C LEU A 32 9.16 -18.09 -31.33
N PHE A 33 8.62 -18.64 -32.43
CA PHE A 33 7.56 -18.00 -33.19
C PHE A 33 6.27 -17.82 -32.37
N TYR A 34 5.89 -18.83 -31.58
CA TYR A 34 4.73 -18.77 -30.70
C TYR A 34 4.88 -17.69 -29.61
N VAL A 35 6.06 -17.60 -28.98
CA VAL A 35 6.37 -16.54 -28.00
C VAL A 35 6.33 -15.15 -28.64
N PHE A 36 6.85 -15.01 -29.87
CA PHE A 36 6.80 -13.74 -30.62
C PHE A 36 5.36 -13.28 -30.90
N VAL A 37 4.45 -14.21 -31.23
CA VAL A 37 3.03 -13.90 -31.43
C VAL A 37 2.39 -13.42 -30.12
N ILE A 38 2.68 -14.05 -28.99
CA ILE A 38 2.18 -13.61 -27.67
C ILE A 38 2.72 -12.22 -27.30
N GLN A 39 4.00 -11.95 -27.56
CA GLN A 39 4.59 -10.64 -27.26
C GLN A 39 3.95 -9.49 -28.07
N LYS A 40 3.58 -9.74 -29.34
CA LYS A 40 2.83 -8.75 -30.14
C LYS A 40 1.42 -8.48 -29.63
N GLN A 41 0.82 -9.39 -28.89
CA GLN A 41 -0.54 -9.24 -28.36
C GLN A 41 -0.62 -8.28 -27.16
N HIS A 42 0.50 -8.02 -26.48
CA HIS A 42 0.56 -7.14 -25.31
C HIS A 42 0.89 -5.67 -25.62
N THR A 43 1.13 -5.28 -26.88
CA THR A 43 1.67 -3.93 -27.20
C THR A 43 0.62 -2.88 -27.56
N GLU A 44 -0.65 -3.25 -27.74
CA GLU A 44 -1.71 -2.29 -28.07
C GLU A 44 -2.95 -2.58 -27.21
N ILE A 45 -3.02 -1.99 -26.00
CA ILE A 45 -4.29 -1.89 -25.26
C ILE A 45 -5.11 -0.82 -25.99
N PRO A 46 -6.27 -1.14 -26.58
CA PRO A 46 -7.05 -0.15 -27.30
C PRO A 46 -7.58 0.93 -26.34
N LEU A 47 -7.35 2.20 -26.67
CA LEU A 47 -7.79 3.40 -25.92
C LEU A 47 -9.31 3.41 -25.60
N SER A 48 -10.11 2.65 -26.36
CA SER A 48 -11.54 2.47 -26.16
C SER A 48 -11.92 1.63 -24.93
N MET A 49 -11.01 0.84 -24.36
CA MET A 49 -11.25 0.15 -23.10
C MET A 49 -11.19 1.11 -21.90
N GLN A 50 -10.29 2.11 -21.95
CA GLN A 50 -10.04 3.00 -20.81
C GLN A 50 -11.24 3.92 -20.50
N THR A 51 -12.00 4.34 -21.52
CA THR A 51 -13.19 5.19 -21.33
C THR A 51 -14.33 4.46 -20.62
N LYS A 52 -14.56 3.17 -20.93
CA LYS A 52 -15.60 2.36 -20.27
C LYS A 52 -15.34 2.12 -18.77
N TYR A 53 -14.06 2.04 -18.36
CA TYR A 53 -13.73 1.91 -16.93
C TYR A 53 -13.88 3.23 -16.18
N LEU A 54 -13.61 4.37 -16.84
CA LEU A 54 -13.75 5.69 -16.23
C LEU A 54 -15.23 6.05 -15.99
N GLU A 55 -16.11 5.75 -16.95
CA GLU A 55 -17.55 5.98 -16.83
C GLU A 55 -18.17 5.11 -15.71
N LYS A 56 -17.75 3.83 -15.63
CA LYS A 56 -18.19 2.91 -14.56
C LYS A 56 -17.65 3.25 -13.17
N ALA A 57 -16.52 3.95 -13.07
CA ALA A 57 -16.00 4.48 -11.81
C ALA A 57 -16.76 5.72 -11.34
N MET A 58 -17.21 6.57 -12.27
CA MET A 58 -18.02 7.76 -11.97
C MET A 58 -19.45 7.40 -11.53
N GLU A 59 -20.06 6.37 -12.13
CA GLU A 59 -21.41 5.92 -11.77
C GLU A 59 -21.48 5.35 -10.34
N LYS A 60 -20.38 4.74 -9.84
CA LYS A 60 -20.29 4.23 -8.47
C LYS A 60 -20.24 5.31 -7.39
N GLN A 61 -19.96 6.57 -7.73
CA GLN A 61 -19.98 7.67 -6.75
C GLN A 61 -21.37 8.30 -6.55
N GLN A 62 -22.33 8.07 -7.46
CA GLN A 62 -23.66 8.69 -7.37
C GLN A 62 -24.72 7.84 -6.65
N GLN A 63 -24.46 6.55 -6.37
CA GLN A 63 -25.41 5.68 -5.66
C GLN A 63 -25.23 5.62 -4.12
N GLN A 64 -24.40 6.48 -3.53
CA GLN A 64 -24.41 6.74 -2.08
C GLN A 64 -25.16 8.04 -1.73
N GLN A 65 -26.32 8.27 -2.34
CA GLN A 65 -27.39 9.02 -1.67
C GLN A 65 -28.41 8.01 -1.18
N GLN A 66 -28.21 7.54 0.06
CA GLN A 66 -29.27 6.88 0.80
C GLN A 66 -30.43 7.88 0.92
N PRO A 67 -31.69 7.46 0.66
CA PRO A 67 -32.83 8.29 0.99
C PRO A 67 -32.77 8.61 2.48
N SER A 68 -33.05 9.85 2.85
CA SER A 68 -33.11 10.28 4.24
C SER A 68 -34.23 9.54 4.95
N VAL A 69 -33.90 8.40 5.55
CA VAL A 69 -34.75 7.76 6.53
C VAL A 69 -34.80 8.73 7.70
N GLN A 70 -35.88 9.51 7.76
CA GLN A 70 -36.22 10.31 8.93
C GLN A 70 -36.62 9.32 10.02
N VAL A 71 -35.61 8.76 10.71
CA VAL A 71 -35.83 7.99 11.93
C VAL A 71 -36.30 8.99 12.96
N LYS A 72 -37.62 9.07 13.11
CA LYS A 72 -38.24 9.71 14.26
C LYS A 72 -37.90 8.81 15.46
N VAL A 73 -36.75 9.08 16.10
CA VAL A 73 -36.40 8.45 17.37
C VAL A 73 -37.42 8.97 18.37
N VAL A 74 -38.46 8.16 18.61
CA VAL A 74 -39.29 8.33 19.79
C VAL A 74 -38.37 8.03 20.97
N GLU A 75 -37.92 9.08 21.64
CA GLU A 75 -37.28 9.03 22.94
C GLU A 75 -38.28 8.47 23.96
N ASN A 76 -38.45 7.15 23.97
CA ASN A 76 -38.98 6.48 25.14
C ASN A 76 -37.86 6.43 26.18
N ASN A 77 -37.94 7.36 27.14
CA ASN A 77 -37.07 7.53 28.29
C ASN A 77 -37.02 6.31 29.24
N GLY A 78 -36.55 5.14 28.76
CA GLY A 78 -36.57 3.95 29.61
C GLY A 78 -35.87 2.70 29.09
N GLY A 79 -34.79 2.82 28.31
CA GLY A 79 -34.03 1.66 27.81
C GLY A 79 -32.53 1.81 28.02
N ASP A 80 -31.91 0.79 28.62
CA ASP A 80 -30.47 0.70 28.87
C ASP A 80 -29.67 0.75 27.55
N SER A 81 -29.12 1.92 27.24
CA SER A 81 -28.39 2.22 26.00
C SER A 81 -26.92 1.77 26.01
N ARG A 82 -26.49 1.01 27.03
CA ARG A 82 -25.10 0.60 27.20
C ARG A 82 -24.57 -0.37 26.13
N TYR A 83 -25.45 -1.07 25.41
CA TYR A 83 -25.05 -2.08 24.42
C TYR A 83 -25.32 -1.67 22.96
N SER A 84 -26.08 -0.61 22.73
CA SER A 84 -26.52 -0.20 21.38
C SER A 84 -25.60 0.82 20.71
N ARG A 85 -24.56 1.29 21.41
CA ARG A 85 -23.64 2.32 20.92
C ARG A 85 -22.23 1.78 20.91
N ALA A 86 -21.57 1.84 19.75
CA ALA A 86 -20.13 1.60 19.68
C ALA A 86 -19.42 2.49 20.73
N PRO A 87 -18.37 1.97 21.42
CA PRO A 87 -17.63 2.75 22.39
C PRO A 87 -17.17 4.04 21.74
N LYS A 88 -17.58 5.18 22.33
CA LYS A 88 -17.14 6.49 21.83
C LYS A 88 -15.62 6.53 21.89
N PRO A 89 -14.95 7.13 20.88
CA PRO A 89 -13.51 7.39 20.99
C PRO A 89 -13.27 8.19 22.27
N THR A 90 -12.24 7.81 23.03
CA THR A 90 -11.92 8.39 24.35
C THR A 90 -11.58 9.88 24.30
N ARG A 91 -11.44 10.47 23.10
CA ARG A 91 -11.20 11.90 22.95
C ARG A 91 -11.86 12.42 21.67
N ASP A 92 -12.97 13.13 21.84
CA ASP A 92 -13.61 13.91 20.78
C ASP A 92 -13.06 15.33 20.85
N TRP A 93 -12.21 15.71 19.89
CA TRP A 93 -11.51 17.00 19.88
C TRP A 93 -12.43 18.19 19.54
N LEU A 94 -13.66 17.90 19.12
CA LEU A 94 -14.61 18.86 18.57
C LEU A 94 -15.67 19.32 19.58
N THR A 95 -15.74 18.71 20.76
CA THR A 95 -16.72 19.07 21.78
C THR A 95 -16.02 19.51 23.06
N PRO A 96 -16.35 20.70 23.62
CA PRO A 96 -15.89 21.04 24.96
C PRO A 96 -16.42 19.99 25.93
N SER A 97 -15.54 19.42 26.74
CA SER A 97 -15.91 18.45 27.75
C SER A 97 -16.81 19.12 28.79
N VAL A 98 -18.07 18.69 28.85
CA VAL A 98 -18.98 19.07 29.92
C VAL A 98 -18.67 18.16 31.11
N ASP A 99 -18.06 18.72 32.15
CA ASP A 99 -17.85 18.00 33.40
C ASP A 99 -19.19 17.75 34.11
N LEU A 100 -19.23 16.68 34.91
CA LEU A 100 -20.43 16.17 35.60
C LEU A 100 -21.11 17.19 36.53
N ASP A 101 -20.39 18.25 36.92
CA ASP A 101 -20.86 19.31 37.83
C ASP A 101 -21.47 20.53 37.12
N GLY A 102 -21.69 20.48 35.80
CA GLY A 102 -22.37 21.56 35.06
C GLY A 102 -21.60 22.88 34.98
N SER A 103 -20.33 22.89 35.40
CA SER A 103 -19.44 24.05 35.29
C SER A 103 -18.80 24.11 33.90
N ILE A 104 -19.12 25.15 33.14
CA ILE A 104 -18.55 25.42 31.81
C ILE A 104 -17.17 26.09 31.95
N TYR A 105 -16.20 25.47 32.63
CA TYR A 105 -14.84 26.01 32.70
C TYR A 105 -13.75 24.93 32.74
N ALA A 106 -13.91 23.86 31.96
CA ALA A 106 -12.75 23.11 31.49
C ALA A 106 -12.30 23.78 30.19
N VAL A 107 -11.47 24.83 30.27
CA VAL A 107 -10.76 25.32 29.09
C VAL A 107 -9.93 24.12 28.61
N PRO A 108 -10.25 23.49 27.47
CA PRO A 108 -9.51 22.32 27.04
C PRO A 108 -8.07 22.75 26.92
N ARG A 109 -7.15 21.87 27.32
CA ARG A 109 -5.71 22.08 27.16
C ARG A 109 -5.43 22.10 25.65
N ILE A 110 -5.65 23.25 25.03
CA ILE A 110 -5.50 23.47 23.60
C ILE A 110 -4.02 23.29 23.29
N ALA A 111 -3.74 22.41 22.33
CA ALA A 111 -2.38 22.21 21.85
C ALA A 111 -1.89 23.54 21.27
N THR A 112 -0.98 24.21 21.98
CA THR A 112 -0.38 25.48 21.54
C THR A 112 0.52 25.31 20.32
N GLN A 113 0.89 24.07 19.98
CA GLN A 113 1.84 23.72 18.91
C GLN A 113 1.16 23.32 17.60
N GLY A 114 -0.10 23.71 17.41
CA GLY A 114 -0.88 23.38 16.21
C GLY A 114 -1.43 21.95 16.22
N LEU A 115 -2.31 21.66 15.25
CA LEU A 115 -2.79 20.30 15.05
C LEU A 115 -1.66 19.42 14.49
N PRO A 116 -1.64 18.12 14.82
CA PRO A 116 -0.67 17.20 14.23
C PRO A 116 -0.84 17.14 12.72
N GLU A 117 0.28 17.07 12.02
CA GLU A 117 0.30 16.95 10.56
C GLU A 117 -0.40 15.67 10.09
N ALA A 118 -0.90 15.71 8.85
CA ALA A 118 -1.38 14.53 8.17
C ALA A 118 -0.20 13.62 7.77
N TYR A 119 -0.43 12.31 7.77
CA TYR A 119 0.56 11.36 7.26
C TYR A 119 0.74 11.51 5.75
N GLN A 120 1.99 11.51 5.33
CA GLN A 120 2.42 11.60 3.94
C GLN A 120 3.20 10.35 3.56
N SER A 121 3.15 9.98 2.29
CA SER A 121 3.99 8.92 1.75
C SER A 121 5.43 9.42 1.75
N MET A 122 6.33 8.76 2.48
CA MET A 122 7.73 9.19 2.64
C MET A 122 8.72 8.28 1.93
N GLY A 123 8.31 7.06 1.56
CA GLY A 123 9.23 6.12 0.91
C GLY A 123 8.67 4.71 0.82
N ILE A 124 9.59 3.75 0.75
CA ILE A 124 9.32 2.31 0.77
C ILE A 124 10.23 1.61 1.78
N VAL A 125 9.73 0.55 2.40
CA VAL A 125 10.48 -0.41 3.20
C VAL A 125 10.56 -1.70 2.40
N LYS A 126 11.77 -2.14 2.11
CA LYS A 126 12.02 -3.44 1.51
C LYS A 126 12.34 -4.44 2.60
N THR A 127 11.47 -5.43 2.76
CA THR A 127 11.64 -6.48 3.76
C THR A 127 12.67 -7.50 3.28
N GLU A 128 13.29 -8.26 4.21
CA GLU A 128 14.20 -9.36 3.88
C GLU A 128 13.56 -10.44 2.98
N SER A 129 12.23 -10.60 3.06
CA SER A 129 11.43 -11.48 2.19
C SER A 129 11.33 -11.01 0.73
N GLY A 130 11.75 -9.77 0.44
CA GLY A 130 11.59 -9.13 -0.87
C GLY A 130 10.28 -8.38 -1.06
N GLU A 131 9.40 -8.34 -0.06
CA GLU A 131 8.17 -7.55 -0.09
C GLU A 131 8.48 -6.04 -0.01
N LEU A 132 7.76 -5.25 -0.79
CA LEU A 132 7.89 -3.79 -0.82
C LEU A 132 6.67 -3.19 -0.13
N LEU A 133 6.89 -2.56 1.03
CA LEU A 133 5.82 -1.95 1.82
C LEU A 133 5.94 -0.43 1.77
N PRO A 134 4.87 0.32 1.52
CA PRO A 134 4.91 1.79 1.51
C PRO A 134 5.16 2.35 2.91
N LEU A 135 6.11 3.27 3.03
CA LEU A 135 6.43 3.99 4.27
C LEU A 135 5.66 5.31 4.33
N TYR A 136 4.90 5.50 5.40
CA TYR A 136 4.21 6.74 5.69
C TYR A 136 4.81 7.42 6.92
N GLY A 137 4.88 8.76 6.89
CA GLY A 137 5.44 9.56 7.97
C GLY A 137 4.71 10.90 8.16
N ARG A 138 4.81 11.46 9.36
CA ARG A 138 4.40 12.84 9.68
C ARG A 138 5.31 13.42 10.76
N ARG A 139 5.44 14.74 10.85
CA ARG A 139 6.11 15.36 12.01
C ARG A 139 5.23 15.29 13.24
N ILE A 140 5.86 15.25 14.41
CA ILE A 140 5.16 15.25 15.69
C ILE A 140 4.81 16.69 16.07
N ALA A 141 3.57 16.93 16.51
CA ALA A 141 3.12 18.26 16.92
C ALA A 141 3.97 18.85 18.06
N SER A 142 4.44 18.01 18.99
CA SER A 142 5.24 18.45 20.14
C SER A 142 6.70 18.80 19.82
N ARG A 143 7.23 18.31 18.69
CA ARG A 143 8.67 18.35 18.36
C ARG A 143 8.89 18.25 16.86
N SER A 144 9.49 19.27 16.26
CA SER A 144 9.73 19.35 14.81
C SER A 144 10.84 18.42 14.33
N ASP A 145 11.75 17.98 15.20
CA ASP A 145 12.85 17.06 14.92
C ASP A 145 12.41 15.58 14.87
N ARG A 146 11.17 15.29 15.28
CA ARG A 146 10.67 13.92 15.46
C ARG A 146 9.53 13.60 14.51
N PHE A 147 9.48 12.34 14.12
CA PHE A 147 8.51 11.84 13.18
C PHE A 147 7.79 10.60 13.69
N ASN A 148 6.53 10.50 13.32
CA ASN A 148 5.75 9.28 13.49
C ASN A 148 5.70 8.54 12.17
N TYR A 149 6.00 7.24 12.22
CA TYR A 149 6.06 6.39 11.02
C TYR A 149 5.19 5.15 11.17
N TYR A 150 4.62 4.71 10.06
CA TYR A 150 4.00 3.38 9.94
C TYR A 150 4.17 2.89 8.50
N THR A 151 4.04 1.58 8.33
CA THR A 151 4.00 0.95 7.00
C THR A 151 2.63 0.33 6.75
N ARG A 152 2.28 -0.01 5.51
CA ARG A 152 1.03 -0.73 5.20
C ARG A 152 1.32 -2.03 4.49
N THR A 153 0.47 -3.04 4.68
CA THR A 153 0.51 -4.26 3.87
C THR A 153 0.15 -3.97 2.41
N ASP A 154 0.75 -4.70 1.46
CA ASP A 154 0.49 -4.58 0.01
C ASP A 154 -0.79 -5.34 -0.45
N THR A 155 -1.60 -5.79 0.50
CA THR A 155 -2.80 -6.58 0.21
C THR A 155 -4.00 -5.71 -0.20
N ASN A 156 -5.03 -6.32 -0.78
CA ASN A 156 -6.27 -5.64 -1.20
C ASN A 156 -6.97 -4.86 -0.06
N ASN A 157 -6.70 -5.21 1.20
CA ASN A 157 -7.10 -4.43 2.38
C ASN A 157 -5.86 -4.00 3.18
N PRO A 158 -5.28 -2.84 2.86
CA PRO A 158 -4.00 -2.43 3.42
C PRO A 158 -4.12 -2.02 4.89
N LEU A 159 -3.53 -2.82 5.77
CA LEU A 159 -3.53 -2.61 7.22
C LEU A 159 -2.31 -1.77 7.65
N PRO A 160 -2.47 -0.74 8.50
CA PRO A 160 -1.35 0.01 9.05
C PRO A 160 -0.60 -0.83 10.07
N LEU A 161 0.71 -0.95 9.90
CA LEU A 161 1.61 -1.69 10.77
C LEU A 161 2.61 -0.72 11.43
N PRO A 162 2.71 -0.74 12.77
CA PRO A 162 3.68 0.09 13.47
C PRO A 162 5.11 -0.42 13.24
N ILE A 163 6.05 0.51 13.18
CA ILE A 163 7.47 0.24 12.96
C ILE A 163 8.32 0.68 14.14
N THR A 164 9.44 0.00 14.34
CA THR A 164 10.42 0.28 15.37
C THR A 164 11.72 0.72 14.70
N TYR A 165 12.28 1.84 15.14
CA TYR A 165 13.58 2.33 14.68
C TYR A 165 14.48 2.59 15.89
N LYS A 166 15.73 2.11 15.86
CA LYS A 166 16.68 2.19 17.00
C LYS A 166 16.07 1.75 18.34
N LYS A 167 15.26 0.67 18.34
CA LYS A 167 14.55 0.11 19.52
C LYS A 167 13.47 1.03 20.11
N ARG A 168 12.97 1.99 19.36
CA ARG A 168 11.85 2.86 19.75
C ARG A 168 10.65 2.66 18.84
N ASP A 169 9.45 2.65 19.42
CA ASP A 169 8.19 2.66 18.68
C ASP A 169 7.96 4.03 18.02
N CYS A 170 7.83 4.05 16.70
CA CYS A 170 7.61 5.26 15.93
C CYS A 170 6.14 5.70 15.89
N GLN A 171 5.22 5.02 16.58
CA GLN A 171 3.84 5.48 16.80
C GLN A 171 3.62 6.13 18.18
N ASP A 172 4.63 6.14 19.05
CA ASP A 172 4.54 6.76 20.37
C ASP A 172 4.50 8.30 20.30
N ASN A 173 4.12 8.96 21.40
CA ASN A 173 4.04 10.41 21.52
C ASN A 173 5.38 11.13 21.28
N VAL A 174 6.50 10.45 21.54
CA VAL A 174 7.86 10.99 21.31
C VAL A 174 8.34 10.71 19.88
N GLY A 175 7.82 9.66 19.24
CA GLY A 175 8.20 9.13 17.93
C GLY A 175 9.71 8.96 17.71
N CYS A 176 10.10 8.87 16.45
CA CYS A 176 11.44 8.48 16.00
C CYS A 176 12.23 9.64 15.39
N ASP A 177 13.55 9.45 15.25
CA ASP A 177 14.38 10.32 14.41
C ASP A 177 13.96 10.18 12.94
N GLU A 178 14.37 11.15 12.11
CA GLU A 178 14.20 11.07 10.65
C GLU A 178 14.91 9.84 10.07
N LEU A 179 14.22 9.13 9.18
CA LEU A 179 14.77 7.98 8.46
C LEU A 179 15.53 8.42 7.21
N PHE A 180 16.64 7.75 6.93
CA PHE A 180 17.46 7.97 5.75
C PHE A 180 17.49 6.73 4.84
N ASP A 181 17.99 6.92 3.61
CA ASP A 181 18.21 5.83 2.67
C ASP A 181 19.17 4.78 3.27
N GLY A 182 18.76 3.52 3.25
CA GLY A 182 19.54 2.40 3.77
C GLY A 182 19.35 2.13 5.27
N ASP A 183 18.56 2.94 5.98
CA ASP A 183 18.23 2.68 7.38
C ASP A 183 17.46 1.37 7.55
N GLN A 184 17.70 0.68 8.66
CA GLN A 184 17.02 -0.57 9.01
C GLN A 184 15.92 -0.32 10.03
N VAL A 185 14.71 -0.73 9.70
CA VAL A 185 13.52 -0.65 10.57
C VAL A 185 12.95 -2.04 10.82
N THR A 186 12.38 -2.25 12.00
CA THR A 186 11.72 -3.52 12.35
C THR A 186 10.22 -3.34 12.36
N ILE A 187 9.48 -4.24 11.73
CA ILE A 187 8.01 -4.20 11.69
C ILE A 187 7.49 -5.01 12.88
N ILE A 188 6.77 -4.38 13.82
CA ILE A 188 6.37 -5.00 15.10
C ILE A 188 5.57 -6.31 14.93
N PRO A 189 4.48 -6.35 14.13
CA PRO A 189 3.64 -7.55 14.04
C PRO A 189 4.35 -8.71 13.34
N THR A 190 5.14 -8.44 12.30
CA THR A 190 5.81 -9.47 11.51
C THR A 190 7.20 -9.82 12.07
N LYS A 191 7.76 -8.99 12.96
CA LYS A 191 9.13 -9.07 13.50
C LYS A 191 10.23 -9.18 12.44
N GLN A 192 9.94 -8.72 11.23
CA GLN A 192 10.87 -8.69 10.11
C GLN A 192 11.61 -7.35 10.09
N ASN A 193 12.88 -7.39 9.70
CA ASN A 193 13.64 -6.19 9.41
C ASN A 193 13.45 -5.81 7.94
N GLY A 194 13.49 -4.51 7.67
CA GLY A 194 13.42 -3.98 6.33
C GLY A 194 14.30 -2.75 6.16
N SER A 195 14.90 -2.65 4.97
CA SER A 195 15.71 -1.50 4.57
C SER A 195 14.82 -0.41 4.00
N VAL A 196 15.00 0.82 4.46
CA VAL A 196 14.23 1.99 4.03
C VAL A 196 14.86 2.60 2.77
N THR A 197 14.01 3.04 1.86
CA THR A 197 14.36 3.95 0.77
C THR A 197 13.38 5.12 0.80
N VAL A 198 13.90 6.32 1.04
CA VAL A 198 13.14 7.54 1.24
C VAL A 198 12.96 8.26 -0.08
N TYR A 199 11.77 8.81 -0.31
CA TYR A 199 11.52 9.66 -1.46
C TYR A 199 12.15 11.03 -1.24
N ARG A 200 12.86 11.50 -2.26
CA ARG A 200 13.40 12.85 -2.27
C ARG A 200 12.29 13.82 -2.64
N PHE A 201 11.85 14.62 -1.68
CA PHE A 201 10.95 15.72 -1.94
C PHE A 201 11.76 16.96 -2.32
N ASN A 202 11.57 17.45 -3.54
CA ASN A 202 12.00 18.80 -3.88
C ASN A 202 11.00 19.75 -3.21
N GLY A 203 11.42 20.37 -2.11
CA GLY A 203 10.64 21.41 -1.45
C GLY A 203 10.45 22.64 -2.35
N PRO A 204 9.53 23.55 -2.00
CA PRO A 204 9.41 24.83 -2.70
C PRO A 204 10.77 25.53 -2.66
N THR A 205 11.42 25.60 -3.82
CA THR A 205 12.71 26.27 -3.95
C THR A 205 12.43 27.74 -4.17
N TYR A 206 13.00 28.60 -3.32
CA TYR A 206 12.92 30.04 -3.54
C TYR A 206 13.58 30.36 -4.88
N ILE A 207 12.84 31.02 -5.78
CA ILE A 207 13.39 31.57 -7.01
C ILE A 207 13.77 33.02 -6.72
N PRO A 208 15.05 33.33 -6.44
CA PRO A 208 15.48 34.72 -6.32
C PRO A 208 15.29 35.42 -7.67
N GLY A 209 14.53 36.52 -7.71
CA GLY A 209 14.49 37.42 -8.87
C GLY A 209 13.12 37.71 -9.51
N LEU A 210 12.01 37.28 -8.92
CA LEU A 210 10.69 37.83 -9.29
C LEU A 210 10.42 39.09 -8.46
N ILE A 211 10.80 40.24 -9.01
CA ILE A 211 10.34 41.57 -8.61
C ILE A 211 9.49 42.10 -9.78
#